data_AF-A0A5M9P5K2-F1
#
_entry.id   AF-A0A5M9P5K2-F1
#
_cell.length_a   1.000
_cell.length_b   1.000
_cell.length_c   1.000
_cell.angle_alpha   90.00
_cell.angle_beta   90.00
_cell.angle_gamma   90.00
#
_symmetry.space_group_name_H-M   'P 1'
#
loop_
_entity.id
_entity.type
_entity.pdbx_description
1 polymer ?
#
loop_
_entity_poly.entity_id
_entity_poly.type
_entity_poly.pdbx_seq_one_letter_code
_entity_poly.pdbx_strand_id
1 'polypeptide(L)'
;MKRYPSKSIVTFLFLTLSVLVLVVAAVLQIRGEQTCDDCYESDKGQFKYVLYNGTSPSVIPSIHNTLLLNRVPLMKTFELDSIPTVTIRVWRDQKAYLDEQERSIGYRYAFSTGYIEPKSNEIRLLYFGGEIHKTALHEFVHLLTLQVNPNFANNPRWLWEAIAIYKSEDYWFHLSNRNAINRRFDGLIQELYINPNTSSAIYEVGYTIGEFIEHSWGNRAFVDLIKSNGDVSKLTEQPLESLFSDWEKFVKTTYLNAPQSEYEKAMDQSPFESREESD
;
A
#
# COMPACT_ATOMS: atom_id res chain seq x y z
N MET A 1 47.48 -48.32 -21.83
CA MET A 1 46.34 -47.73 -21.08
C MET A 1 46.55 -47.96 -19.58
N LYS A 2 46.91 -46.93 -18.81
CA LYS A 2 47.05 -47.04 -17.35
C LYS A 2 45.65 -47.02 -16.70
N ARG A 3 45.22 -48.16 -16.14
CA ARG A 3 43.99 -48.26 -15.34
C ARG A 3 44.26 -47.67 -13.96
N TYR A 4 43.63 -46.52 -13.65
CA TYR A 4 43.63 -45.99 -12.29
C TYR A 4 42.80 -46.90 -11.38
N PRO A 5 43.26 -47.20 -10.16
CA PRO A 5 42.53 -48.05 -9.23
C PRO A 5 41.21 -47.37 -8.84
N SER A 6 40.10 -48.10 -8.99
CA SER A 6 38.72 -47.61 -8.76
C SER A 6 38.54 -46.95 -7.39
N LYS A 7 39.27 -47.40 -6.37
CA LYS A 7 39.26 -46.82 -5.02
C LYS A 7 39.73 -45.36 -5.01
N SER A 8 40.71 -44.98 -5.84
CA SER A 8 41.23 -43.61 -5.88
C SER A 8 40.27 -42.62 -6.54
N ILE A 9 39.45 -43.10 -7.48
CA ILE A 9 38.43 -42.29 -8.17
C ILE A 9 37.23 -42.03 -7.24
N VAL A 10 36.81 -43.03 -6.47
CA VAL A 10 35.71 -42.91 -5.49
C VAL A 10 36.10 -41.94 -4.38
N THR A 11 37.31 -42.04 -3.81
CA THR A 11 37.76 -41.10 -2.77
C THR A 11 37.87 -39.67 -3.29
N PHE A 12 38.32 -39.48 -4.54
CA PHE A 12 38.39 -38.16 -5.17
C PHE A 12 36.99 -37.57 -5.41
N LEU A 13 36.03 -38.38 -5.86
CA LEU A 13 34.62 -37.97 -6.02
C LEU A 13 33.98 -37.54 -4.70
N PHE A 14 34.20 -38.29 -3.62
CA PHE A 14 33.71 -37.91 -2.28
C PHE A 14 34.33 -36.58 -1.80
N LEU A 15 35.64 -36.40 -1.97
CA LEU A 15 36.32 -35.14 -1.62
C LEU A 15 35.78 -33.96 -2.44
N THR A 16 35.56 -34.11 -3.74
CA THR A 16 35.00 -33.04 -4.58
C THR A 16 33.56 -32.70 -4.21
N LEU A 17 32.75 -33.70 -3.84
CA LEU A 17 31.36 -33.48 -3.43
C LEU A 17 31.29 -32.78 -2.07
N SER A 18 32.16 -33.15 -1.11
CA SER A 18 32.25 -32.49 0.19
C SER A 18 32.70 -31.03 0.08
N VAL A 19 33.66 -30.74 -0.80
CA VAL A 19 34.08 -29.36 -1.09
C VAL A 19 32.95 -28.58 -1.74
N LEU A 20 32.22 -29.17 -2.70
CA LEU A 20 31.09 -28.51 -3.34
C LEU A 20 29.95 -28.20 -2.33
N VAL A 21 29.64 -29.12 -1.43
CA VAL A 21 28.64 -28.91 -0.36
C VAL A 21 29.09 -27.79 0.58
N LEU A 22 30.37 -27.73 0.95
CA LEU A 22 30.91 -26.65 1.78
C LEU A 22 30.90 -25.30 1.06
N VAL A 23 31.20 -25.26 -0.23
CA VAL A 23 31.11 -24.03 -1.04
C VAL A 23 29.66 -23.58 -1.20
N VAL A 24 28.71 -24.50 -1.44
CA VAL A 24 27.28 -24.17 -1.50
C VAL A 24 26.77 -23.71 -0.14
N ALA A 25 27.16 -24.35 0.96
CA ALA A 25 26.81 -23.92 2.31
C ALA A 25 27.42 -22.56 2.65
N ALA A 26 28.66 -22.28 2.24
CA ALA A 26 29.30 -20.98 2.40
C ALA A 26 28.63 -19.90 1.54
N VAL A 27 28.26 -20.20 0.28
CA VAL A 27 27.50 -19.29 -0.58
C VAL A 27 26.09 -19.03 -0.04
N LEU A 28 25.45 -20.03 0.57
CA LEU A 28 24.17 -19.90 1.25
C LEU A 28 24.28 -19.13 2.58
N GLN A 29 25.38 -19.26 3.33
CA GLN A 29 25.69 -18.46 4.52
C GLN A 29 26.06 -17.01 4.18
N ILE A 30 26.75 -16.77 3.07
CA ILE A 30 27.05 -15.42 2.55
C ILE A 30 25.77 -14.74 2.01
N ARG A 31 24.75 -15.52 1.65
CA ARG A 31 23.38 -15.03 1.39
C ARG A 31 22.54 -14.87 2.66
N GLY A 32 23.09 -15.10 3.85
CA GLY A 32 22.50 -14.62 5.08
C GLY A 32 22.33 -13.10 5.00
N GLU A 33 21.18 -12.61 5.47
CA GLU A 33 20.79 -11.19 5.50
C GLU A 33 22.00 -10.28 5.58
N GLN A 34 22.23 -9.52 4.51
CA GLN A 34 23.23 -8.48 4.47
C GLN A 34 22.87 -7.51 5.59
N THR A 35 23.59 -7.60 6.71
CA THR A 35 23.50 -6.64 7.80
C THR A 35 23.70 -5.29 7.17
N CYS A 36 22.72 -4.42 7.32
CA CYS A 36 22.83 -3.10 6.74
C CYS A 36 23.72 -2.29 7.68
N ASP A 37 24.98 -2.14 7.28
CA ASP A 37 26.07 -1.68 8.15
C ASP A 37 25.88 -0.23 8.67
N ASP A 38 24.95 0.54 8.07
CA ASP A 38 24.65 1.93 8.41
C ASP A 38 23.13 2.22 8.64
N CYS A 39 22.34 1.21 9.06
CA CYS A 39 20.95 1.46 9.48
C CYS A 39 20.71 1.31 10.97
N TYR A 40 19.60 1.90 11.38
CA TYR A 40 19.03 1.72 12.70
C TYR A 40 17.92 0.67 12.63
N GLU A 41 17.97 -0.32 13.52
CA GLU A 41 16.95 -1.37 13.64
C GLU A 41 16.18 -1.27 14.97
N SER A 42 14.88 -1.57 14.94
CA SER A 42 14.05 -1.66 16.15
C SER A 42 12.98 -2.74 16.02
N ASP A 43 12.96 -3.67 16.96
CA ASP A 43 11.91 -4.68 17.07
C ASP A 43 10.83 -4.22 18.08
N LYS A 44 9.59 -4.09 17.62
CA LYS A 44 8.40 -3.77 18.43
C LYS A 44 7.36 -4.91 18.37
N GLY A 45 7.80 -6.15 18.16
CA GLY A 45 6.95 -7.33 18.11
C GLY A 45 6.29 -7.52 16.74
N GLN A 46 5.03 -7.10 16.60
CA GLN A 46 4.30 -7.24 15.34
C GLN A 46 4.94 -6.41 14.20
N PHE A 47 5.57 -5.30 14.56
CA PHE A 47 6.17 -4.35 13.64
C PHE A 47 7.67 -4.22 13.93
N LYS A 48 8.49 -4.50 12.92
CA LYS A 48 9.94 -4.31 12.95
C LYS A 48 10.31 -3.11 12.09
N TYR A 49 11.36 -2.38 12.45
CA TYR A 49 11.78 -1.16 11.75
C TYR A 49 13.22 -1.26 11.32
N VAL A 50 13.52 -0.84 10.09
CA VAL A 50 14.87 -0.65 9.57
C VAL A 50 14.96 0.73 8.91
N LEU A 51 15.81 1.60 9.42
CA LEU A 51 15.90 3.00 9.00
C LEU A 51 17.24 3.25 8.29
N TYR A 52 17.18 3.71 7.05
CA TYR A 52 18.32 3.93 6.18
C TYR A 52 18.69 5.42 6.07
N ASN A 53 19.92 5.69 5.64
CA ASN A 53 20.38 7.03 5.22
C ASN A 53 20.17 8.13 6.28
N GLY A 54 20.50 7.83 7.54
CA GLY A 54 20.38 8.81 8.64
C GLY A 54 18.94 9.21 8.97
N THR A 55 17.96 8.37 8.62
CA THR A 55 16.58 8.54 9.07
C THR A 55 16.52 8.45 10.60
N SER A 56 16.00 9.49 11.24
CA SER A 56 15.92 9.56 12.71
C SER A 56 14.93 8.52 13.27
N PRO A 57 15.28 7.79 14.36
CA PRO A 57 14.36 6.92 15.09
C PRO A 57 13.09 7.61 15.59
N SER A 58 13.08 8.96 15.65
CA SER A 58 11.89 9.75 16.01
C SER A 58 10.71 9.58 15.04
N VAL A 59 10.92 9.00 13.85
CA VAL A 59 9.82 8.68 12.92
C VAL A 59 8.99 7.47 13.37
N ILE A 60 9.60 6.56 14.14
CA ILE A 60 8.98 5.28 14.52
C ILE A 60 7.70 5.46 15.33
N PRO A 61 7.63 6.30 16.39
CA PRO A 61 6.42 6.41 17.20
C PRO A 61 5.17 6.79 16.41
N SER A 62 5.29 7.70 15.44
CA SER A 62 4.15 8.12 14.61
C SER A 62 3.64 6.95 13.77
N ILE A 63 4.52 6.25 13.04
CA ILE A 63 4.15 5.08 12.24
C ILE A 63 3.58 3.97 13.15
N HIS A 64 4.31 3.64 14.22
CA HIS A 64 3.98 2.54 15.11
C HIS A 64 2.62 2.71 15.76
N ASN A 65 2.33 3.90 16.30
CA ASN A 65 1.08 4.15 16.99
C ASN A 65 -0.10 4.10 16.00
N THR A 66 0.05 4.65 14.79
CA THR A 66 -0.99 4.59 13.75
C THR A 66 -1.28 3.15 13.33
N LEU A 67 -0.26 2.34 13.07
CA LEU A 67 -0.44 0.93 12.69
C LEU A 67 -1.03 0.11 13.85
N LEU A 68 -0.54 0.32 15.07
CA LEU A 68 -1.01 -0.41 16.25
C LEU A 68 -2.49 -0.12 16.55
N LEU A 69 -2.89 1.15 16.47
CA LEU A 69 -4.27 1.59 16.70
C LEU A 69 -5.24 0.97 15.68
N ASN A 70 -4.84 0.93 14.41
CA ASN A 70 -5.71 0.48 13.32
C ASN A 70 -5.66 -1.04 13.07
N ARG A 71 -4.66 -1.76 13.60
CA ARG A 71 -4.48 -3.20 13.35
C ARG A 71 -5.72 -4.03 13.67
N VAL A 72 -6.26 -3.92 14.88
CA VAL A 72 -7.38 -4.78 15.31
C VAL A 72 -8.67 -4.47 14.54
N PRO A 73 -9.09 -3.21 14.38
CA PRO A 73 -10.23 -2.87 13.52
C PRO A 73 -10.09 -3.36 12.08
N LEU A 74 -8.91 -3.21 11.48
CA LEU A 74 -8.66 -3.66 10.11
C LEU A 74 -8.65 -5.18 9.99
N MET A 75 -8.00 -5.89 10.92
CA MET A 75 -8.05 -7.36 10.94
C MET A 75 -9.48 -7.87 11.06
N LYS A 76 -10.31 -7.25 11.91
CA LYS A 76 -11.73 -7.57 12.00
C LYS A 76 -12.47 -7.32 10.68
N THR A 77 -12.19 -6.19 10.02
CA THR A 77 -12.78 -5.82 8.73
C THR A 77 -12.48 -6.87 7.66
N PHE A 78 -11.26 -7.39 7.65
CA PHE A 78 -10.80 -8.38 6.67
C PHE A 78 -10.95 -9.84 7.13
N GLU A 79 -11.65 -10.08 8.24
CA GLU A 79 -11.88 -11.42 8.81
C GLU A 79 -10.57 -12.21 9.05
N LEU A 80 -9.53 -11.53 9.54
CA LEU A 80 -8.21 -12.10 9.82
C LEU A 80 -8.02 -12.37 11.31
N ASP A 81 -7.65 -13.60 11.67
CA ASP A 81 -7.33 -13.98 13.05
C ASP A 81 -5.90 -13.61 13.46
N SER A 82 -4.98 -13.62 12.49
CA SER A 82 -3.55 -13.34 12.71
C SER A 82 -2.90 -12.79 11.45
N ILE A 83 -1.76 -12.12 11.61
CA ILE A 83 -0.93 -11.64 10.51
C ILE A 83 0.55 -11.88 10.81
N PRO A 84 1.38 -12.12 9.79
CA PRO A 84 2.82 -12.25 9.99
C PRO A 84 3.42 -10.93 10.53
N THR A 85 4.60 -11.03 11.15
CA THR A 85 5.39 -9.85 11.48
C THR A 85 5.62 -9.03 10.21
N VAL A 86 5.43 -7.71 10.32
CA VAL A 86 5.65 -6.77 9.22
C VAL A 86 6.94 -6.00 9.47
N THR A 87 7.81 -5.93 8.47
CA THR A 87 9.01 -5.10 8.54
C THR A 87 8.78 -3.80 7.77
N ILE A 88 8.93 -2.67 8.47
CA ILE A 88 8.82 -1.33 7.91
C ILE A 88 10.24 -0.81 7.65
N ARG A 89 10.57 -0.63 6.38
CA ARG A 89 11.84 -0.06 5.94
C ARG A 89 11.63 1.40 5.53
N VAL A 90 12.47 2.31 6.04
CA VAL A 90 12.30 3.75 5.80
C VAL A 90 13.60 4.36 5.28
N TRP A 91 13.50 5.05 4.15
CA TRP A 91 14.58 5.81 3.54
C TRP A 91 14.30 7.30 3.66
N ARG A 92 15.33 8.10 3.90
CA ARG A 92 15.29 9.57 3.75
C ARG A 92 15.84 10.04 2.41
N ASP A 93 16.73 9.24 1.82
CA ASP A 93 17.33 9.53 0.52
C ASP A 93 16.44 8.99 -0.61
N GLN A 94 15.88 9.89 -1.42
CA GLN A 94 14.97 9.51 -2.50
C GLN A 94 15.66 8.65 -3.57
N LYS A 95 16.95 8.90 -3.84
CA LYS A 95 17.68 8.11 -4.84
C LYS A 95 17.80 6.66 -4.36
N ALA A 96 18.24 6.43 -3.13
CA ALA A 96 18.36 5.11 -2.52
C ALA A 96 17.01 4.38 -2.46
N TYR A 97 15.93 5.09 -2.12
CA TYR A 97 14.58 4.54 -2.15
C TYR A 97 14.18 4.07 -3.56
N LEU A 98 14.39 4.90 -4.58
CA LEU A 98 14.05 4.55 -5.97
C LEU A 98 14.96 3.45 -6.53
N ASP A 99 16.23 3.42 -6.15
CA ASP A 99 17.16 2.34 -6.50
C ASP A 99 16.67 1.00 -5.88
N GLU A 100 16.19 1.03 -4.63
CA GLU A 100 15.62 -0.15 -3.97
C GLU A 100 14.28 -0.58 -4.58
N GLN A 101 13.46 0.38 -5.02
CA GLN A 101 12.20 0.09 -5.73
C GLN A 101 12.49 -0.61 -7.07
N GLU A 102 13.43 -0.08 -7.86
CA GLU A 102 13.85 -0.74 -9.09
C GLU A 102 14.42 -2.14 -8.83
N ARG A 103 15.23 -2.29 -7.78
CA ARG A 103 15.83 -3.57 -7.42
C ARG A 103 14.80 -4.64 -7.02
N SER A 104 13.75 -4.24 -6.30
CA SER A 104 12.77 -5.16 -5.73
C SER A 104 11.61 -5.48 -6.66
N ILE A 105 11.04 -4.47 -7.31
CA ILE A 105 9.84 -4.62 -8.15
C ILE A 105 10.10 -4.33 -9.63
N GLY A 106 11.34 -4.04 -10.02
CA GLY A 106 11.77 -3.92 -11.42
C GLY A 106 11.49 -2.57 -12.08
N TYR A 107 10.88 -1.62 -11.38
CA TYR A 107 10.49 -0.30 -11.92
C TYR A 107 10.64 0.81 -10.88
N ARG A 108 10.79 2.05 -11.36
CA ARG A 108 10.78 3.26 -10.54
C ARG A 108 9.48 4.04 -10.73
N TYR A 109 8.83 4.39 -9.62
CA TYR A 109 7.71 5.31 -9.55
C TYR A 109 8.21 6.59 -8.87
N ALA A 110 8.59 7.60 -9.66
CA ALA A 110 9.28 8.80 -9.18
C ALA A 110 8.53 9.56 -8.06
N PHE A 111 7.20 9.46 -8.05
CA PHE A 111 6.32 10.12 -7.08
C PHE A 111 5.78 9.19 -5.99
N SER A 112 6.18 7.91 -5.99
CA SER A 112 5.78 6.97 -4.94
C SER A 112 6.51 7.30 -3.64
N THR A 113 5.75 7.27 -2.55
CA THR A 113 6.21 7.51 -1.19
C THR A 113 6.15 6.26 -0.31
N GLY A 114 5.45 5.24 -0.80
CA GLY A 114 5.35 3.92 -0.22
C GLY A 114 5.14 2.86 -1.28
N TYR A 115 5.52 1.62 -0.95
CA TYR A 115 5.07 0.40 -1.60
C TYR A 115 5.27 -0.79 -0.66
N ILE A 116 4.63 -1.91 -0.97
CA ILE A 116 4.85 -3.19 -0.29
C ILE A 116 5.79 -4.11 -1.08
N GLU A 117 6.53 -4.96 -0.37
CA GLU A 117 7.13 -6.18 -0.92
C GLU A 117 6.35 -7.38 -0.35
N PRO A 118 5.35 -7.92 -1.08
CA PRO A 118 4.45 -8.95 -0.57
C PRO A 118 5.16 -10.22 -0.10
N LYS A 119 6.23 -10.63 -0.80
CA LYS A 119 6.89 -11.92 -0.53
C LYS A 119 7.58 -11.97 0.82
N SER A 120 7.95 -10.80 1.36
CA SER A 120 8.62 -10.67 2.65
C SER A 120 7.79 -9.94 3.70
N ASN A 121 6.50 -9.65 3.44
CA ASN A 121 5.63 -8.87 4.32
C ASN A 121 6.26 -7.54 4.75
N GLU A 122 6.84 -6.81 3.80
CA GLU A 122 7.51 -5.55 4.08
C GLU A 122 6.70 -4.36 3.56
N ILE A 123 6.74 -3.27 4.34
CA ILE A 123 6.34 -1.94 3.91
C ILE A 123 7.61 -1.13 3.70
N ARG A 124 7.70 -0.40 2.60
CA ARG A 124 8.89 0.38 2.23
C ARG A 124 8.49 1.82 1.97
N LEU A 125 9.09 2.75 2.70
CA LEU A 125 8.63 4.14 2.78
C LEU A 125 9.76 5.12 2.46
N LEU A 126 9.41 6.20 1.77
CA LEU A 126 10.23 7.38 1.62
C LEU A 126 9.77 8.46 2.61
N TYR A 127 10.69 8.93 3.46
CA TYR A 127 10.44 9.97 4.45
C TYR A 127 10.91 11.35 3.98
N PHE A 128 9.95 12.22 3.65
CA PHE A 128 10.19 13.63 3.29
C PHE A 128 9.49 14.64 4.22
N GLY A 129 8.73 14.18 5.22
CA GLY A 129 7.98 15.08 6.12
C GLY A 129 6.67 14.48 6.65
N GLY A 130 5.86 15.32 7.28
CA GLY A 130 4.86 15.05 8.32
C GLY A 130 3.68 14.08 8.10
N GLU A 131 3.67 13.18 7.11
CA GLU A 131 2.51 12.30 6.84
C GLU A 131 2.87 10.83 6.55
N ILE A 132 4.11 10.43 6.82
CA ILE A 132 4.59 9.04 6.57
C ILE A 132 3.73 7.95 7.23
N HIS A 133 3.09 8.27 8.37
CA HIS A 133 2.21 7.34 9.07
C HIS A 133 0.95 7.00 8.27
N LYS A 134 0.43 7.94 7.46
CA LYS A 134 -0.71 7.69 6.55
C LYS A 134 -0.30 6.77 5.42
N THR A 135 0.84 7.03 4.78
CA THR A 135 1.41 6.13 3.77
C THR A 135 1.64 4.73 4.35
N ALA A 136 2.22 4.64 5.55
CA ALA A 136 2.41 3.35 6.21
C ALA A 136 1.10 2.60 6.44
N LEU A 137 0.03 3.31 6.85
CA LEU A 137 -1.28 2.70 7.05
C LEU A 137 -1.90 2.22 5.73
N HIS A 138 -1.79 3.02 4.66
CA HIS A 138 -2.21 2.65 3.31
C HIS A 138 -1.53 1.35 2.84
N GLU A 139 -0.20 1.30 2.90
CA GLU A 139 0.57 0.10 2.53
C GLU A 139 0.27 -1.10 3.46
N PHE A 140 -0.05 -0.84 4.73
CA PHE A 140 -0.45 -1.91 5.63
C PHE A 140 -1.79 -2.52 5.24
N VAL A 141 -2.77 -1.73 4.78
CA VAL A 141 -4.03 -2.26 4.25
C VAL A 141 -3.77 -3.18 3.07
N HIS A 142 -2.86 -2.83 2.15
CA HIS A 142 -2.45 -3.71 1.06
C HIS A 142 -1.89 -5.06 1.56
N LEU A 143 -1.04 -5.08 2.58
CA LEU A 143 -0.57 -6.34 3.15
C LEU A 143 -1.71 -7.20 3.72
N LEU A 144 -2.71 -6.57 4.35
CA LEU A 144 -3.88 -7.27 4.90
C LEU A 144 -4.76 -7.87 3.82
N THR A 145 -5.03 -7.14 2.73
CA THR A 145 -5.83 -7.69 1.63
C THR A 145 -5.15 -8.88 0.96
N LEU A 146 -3.81 -8.92 0.94
CA LEU A 146 -3.05 -10.09 0.45
C LEU A 146 -3.09 -11.29 1.41
N GLN A 147 -3.37 -11.10 2.70
CA GLN A 147 -3.65 -12.22 3.60
C GLN A 147 -5.01 -12.86 3.28
N VAL A 148 -5.96 -12.08 2.76
CA VAL A 148 -7.27 -12.60 2.32
C VAL A 148 -7.14 -13.32 0.98
N ASN A 149 -6.42 -12.73 0.02
CA ASN A 149 -6.16 -13.31 -1.29
C ASN A 149 -4.77 -12.89 -1.82
N PRO A 150 -3.79 -13.80 -1.88
CA PRO A 150 -2.44 -13.50 -2.36
C PRO A 150 -2.35 -13.03 -3.83
N ASN A 151 -3.38 -13.27 -4.64
CA ASN A 151 -3.43 -12.89 -6.06
C ASN A 151 -4.14 -11.54 -6.31
N PHE A 152 -4.49 -10.81 -5.24
CA PHE A 152 -5.28 -9.58 -5.33
C PHE A 152 -4.45 -8.33 -5.68
N ALA A 153 -3.12 -8.39 -5.54
CA ALA A 153 -2.24 -7.27 -5.84
C ALA A 153 -2.50 -6.69 -7.23
N ASN A 154 -2.90 -5.41 -7.29
CA ASN A 154 -3.20 -4.69 -8.54
C ASN A 154 -4.24 -5.41 -9.44
N ASN A 155 -5.12 -6.23 -8.87
CA ASN A 155 -6.03 -7.11 -9.61
C ASN A 155 -7.45 -7.16 -8.99
N PRO A 156 -8.34 -6.21 -9.36
CA PRO A 156 -8.10 -5.07 -10.24
C PRO A 156 -7.54 -3.87 -9.47
N ARG A 157 -6.75 -3.02 -10.16
CA ARG A 157 -6.10 -1.85 -9.56
C ARG A 157 -7.10 -0.92 -8.89
N TRP A 158 -8.23 -0.64 -9.53
CA TRP A 158 -9.21 0.29 -8.99
C TRP A 158 -9.65 -0.13 -7.58
N LEU A 159 -9.91 -1.42 -7.37
CA LEU A 159 -10.38 -1.93 -6.08
C LEU A 159 -9.23 -2.05 -5.08
N TRP A 160 -8.06 -2.52 -5.56
CA TRP A 160 -6.84 -2.60 -4.77
C TRP A 160 -6.52 -1.27 -4.07
N GLU A 161 -6.55 -0.18 -4.84
CA GLU A 161 -6.30 1.19 -4.34
C GLU A 161 -7.48 1.74 -3.55
N ALA A 162 -8.73 1.58 -4.02
CA ALA A 162 -9.91 2.11 -3.33
C ALA A 162 -10.02 1.59 -1.89
N ILE A 163 -9.79 0.29 -1.67
CA ILE A 163 -9.83 -0.31 -0.33
C ILE A 163 -8.72 0.29 0.55
N ALA A 164 -7.50 0.41 0.02
CA ALA A 164 -6.38 0.96 0.77
C ALA A 164 -6.60 2.42 1.16
N ILE A 165 -7.06 3.25 0.23
CA ILE A 165 -7.40 4.65 0.48
C ILE A 165 -8.50 4.75 1.54
N TYR A 166 -9.65 4.09 1.31
CA TYR A 166 -10.79 4.19 2.21
C TYR A 166 -10.51 3.70 3.63
N LYS A 167 -9.71 2.64 3.77
CA LYS A 167 -9.39 2.05 5.09
C LYS A 167 -8.15 2.68 5.75
N SER A 168 -7.50 3.65 5.11
CA SER A 168 -6.33 4.33 5.68
C SER A 168 -6.50 5.85 5.84
N GLU A 169 -7.47 6.46 5.16
CA GLU A 169 -7.73 7.89 5.24
C GLU A 169 -8.88 8.24 6.20
N ASP A 170 -8.79 9.44 6.79
CA ASP A 170 -9.86 9.99 7.60
C ASP A 170 -10.91 10.68 6.70
N TYR A 171 -12.20 10.41 6.97
CA TYR A 171 -13.36 11.03 6.31
C TYR A 171 -13.26 12.55 6.10
N TRP A 172 -12.62 13.26 7.05
CA TRP A 172 -12.46 14.71 7.03
C TRP A 172 -11.68 15.24 5.82
N PHE A 173 -10.75 14.46 5.26
CA PHE A 173 -9.92 14.89 4.14
C PHE A 173 -10.76 15.16 2.87
N HIS A 174 -11.77 14.34 2.61
CA HIS A 174 -12.63 14.49 1.43
C HIS A 174 -13.63 15.64 1.55
N LEU A 175 -14.13 15.91 2.76
CA LEU A 175 -15.00 17.07 3.00
C LEU A 175 -14.25 18.39 2.79
N SER A 176 -13.00 18.50 3.26
CA SER A 176 -12.21 19.72 3.06
C SER A 176 -11.89 20.03 1.59
N ASN A 177 -11.91 19.02 0.71
CA ASN A 177 -11.61 19.15 -0.72
C ASN A 177 -12.84 19.12 -1.63
N ARG A 178 -14.04 19.15 -1.07
CA ARG A 178 -15.31 19.03 -1.80
C ARG A 178 -15.40 19.95 -3.02
N ASN A 179 -15.07 21.24 -2.87
CA ASN A 179 -15.14 22.21 -3.97
C ASN A 179 -14.13 21.90 -5.09
N ALA A 180 -12.92 21.43 -4.74
CA ALA A 180 -11.90 21.06 -5.70
C ALA A 180 -12.23 19.76 -6.44
N ILE A 181 -12.83 18.79 -5.74
CA ILE A 181 -13.32 17.53 -6.32
C ILE A 181 -14.50 17.82 -7.24
N ASN A 182 -15.48 18.62 -6.81
CA ASN A 182 -16.68 18.95 -7.60
C ASN A 182 -16.32 19.46 -9.01
N ARG A 183 -15.34 20.36 -9.12
CA ARG A 183 -14.92 20.95 -10.39
C ARG A 183 -14.34 19.94 -11.40
N ARG A 184 -13.79 18.82 -10.92
CA ARG A 184 -13.10 17.82 -11.76
C ARG A 184 -13.83 16.47 -11.78
N PHE A 185 -14.89 16.31 -10.99
CA PHE A 185 -15.51 15.02 -10.71
C PHE A 185 -15.99 14.29 -11.96
N ASP A 186 -16.71 14.96 -12.85
CA ASP A 186 -17.20 14.35 -14.10
C ASP A 186 -16.04 13.84 -14.99
N GLY A 187 -14.91 14.55 -15.01
CA GLY A 187 -13.70 14.12 -15.74
C GLY A 187 -13.03 12.91 -15.09
N LEU A 188 -12.88 12.91 -13.76
CA LEU A 188 -12.31 11.80 -12.99
C LEU A 188 -13.13 10.50 -13.18
N ILE A 189 -14.46 10.62 -13.19
CA ILE A 189 -15.35 9.50 -13.46
C ILE A 189 -15.13 8.96 -14.88
N GLN A 190 -15.09 9.83 -15.88
CA GLN A 190 -14.91 9.42 -17.27
C GLN A 190 -13.57 8.67 -17.45
N GLU A 191 -12.50 9.13 -16.81
CA GLU A 191 -11.22 8.43 -16.83
C GLU A 191 -11.28 7.04 -16.21
N LEU A 192 -11.96 6.89 -15.06
CA LEU A 192 -12.13 5.59 -14.40
C LEU A 192 -12.99 4.62 -15.21
N TYR A 193 -14.03 5.08 -15.89
CA TYR A 193 -14.82 4.23 -16.77
C TYR A 193 -14.00 3.68 -17.95
N ILE A 194 -13.14 4.51 -18.53
CA ILE A 194 -12.34 4.11 -19.70
C ILE A 194 -11.17 3.22 -19.27
N ASN A 195 -10.50 3.58 -18.17
CA ASN A 195 -9.20 3.03 -17.77
C ASN A 195 -9.14 2.74 -16.27
N PRO A 196 -10.01 1.89 -15.71
CA PRO A 196 -10.09 1.68 -14.26
C PRO A 196 -8.78 1.08 -13.70
N ASN A 197 -8.00 0.37 -14.53
CA ASN A 197 -6.77 -0.28 -14.10
C ASN A 197 -5.48 0.51 -14.35
N THR A 198 -5.56 1.70 -14.94
CA THR A 198 -4.39 2.51 -15.30
C THR A 198 -4.52 3.99 -14.97
N SER A 199 -5.73 4.49 -14.72
CA SER A 199 -5.96 5.89 -14.36
C SER A 199 -5.44 6.23 -12.96
N SER A 200 -4.84 7.41 -12.81
CA SER A 200 -4.49 8.01 -11.52
C SER A 200 -5.69 8.59 -10.78
N ALA A 201 -6.86 8.72 -11.44
CA ALA A 201 -8.08 9.25 -10.84
C ALA A 201 -8.50 8.44 -9.60
N ILE A 202 -8.12 7.16 -9.53
CA ILE A 202 -8.40 6.31 -8.36
C ILE A 202 -7.85 6.89 -7.06
N TYR A 203 -6.71 7.59 -7.09
CA TYR A 203 -6.13 8.22 -5.90
C TYR A 203 -6.94 9.43 -5.42
N GLU A 204 -7.76 10.03 -6.28
CA GLU A 204 -8.60 11.18 -5.90
C GLU A 204 -9.98 10.76 -5.39
N VAL A 205 -10.54 9.67 -5.92
CA VAL A 205 -11.92 9.27 -5.64
C VAL A 205 -12.07 7.91 -4.96
N GLY A 206 -10.97 7.16 -4.80
CA GLY A 206 -10.95 5.81 -4.25
C GLY A 206 -11.61 5.69 -2.88
N TYR A 207 -11.46 6.72 -2.04
CA TYR A 207 -12.17 6.78 -0.75
C TYR A 207 -13.67 6.65 -0.92
N THR A 208 -14.27 7.45 -1.80
CA THR A 208 -15.73 7.47 -2.01
C THR A 208 -16.25 6.18 -2.63
N ILE A 209 -15.42 5.48 -3.40
CA ILE A 209 -15.73 4.15 -3.93
C ILE A 209 -15.78 3.15 -2.78
N GLY A 210 -14.77 3.13 -1.92
CA GLY A 210 -14.73 2.27 -0.74
C GLY A 210 -15.90 2.55 0.22
N GLU A 211 -16.17 3.83 0.48
CA GLU A 211 -17.31 4.25 1.29
C GLU A 211 -18.64 3.79 0.71
N PHE A 212 -18.85 3.98 -0.59
CA PHE A 212 -20.06 3.51 -1.26
C PHE A 212 -20.25 1.99 -1.14
N ILE A 213 -19.16 1.23 -1.27
CA ILE A 213 -19.20 -0.24 -1.10
C ILE A 213 -19.61 -0.61 0.33
N GLU A 214 -18.96 -0.03 1.35
CA GLU A 214 -19.32 -0.32 2.74
C GLU A 214 -20.73 0.16 3.08
N HIS A 215 -21.14 1.32 2.58
CA HIS A 215 -22.47 1.88 2.82
C HIS A 215 -23.58 0.98 2.24
N SER A 216 -23.36 0.46 1.02
CA SER A 216 -24.37 -0.31 0.29
C SER A 216 -24.43 -1.78 0.73
N TRP A 217 -23.29 -2.39 1.08
CA TRP A 217 -23.20 -3.84 1.33
C TRP A 217 -22.51 -4.23 2.65
N GLY A 218 -22.00 -3.27 3.42
CA GLY A 218 -21.29 -3.50 4.69
C GLY A 218 -19.85 -3.99 4.52
N ASN A 219 -19.15 -4.14 5.64
CA ASN A 219 -17.71 -4.49 5.66
C ASN A 219 -17.36 -5.80 4.96
N ARG A 220 -18.26 -6.80 4.98
CA ARG A 220 -18.03 -8.10 4.36
C ARG A 220 -17.89 -8.01 2.84
N ALA A 221 -18.46 -6.98 2.22
CA ALA A 221 -18.34 -6.73 0.78
C ALA A 221 -16.87 -6.62 0.34
N PHE A 222 -16.01 -6.02 1.15
CA PHE A 222 -14.58 -5.97 0.84
C PHE A 222 -13.96 -7.37 0.78
N VAL A 223 -14.27 -8.24 1.76
CA VAL A 223 -13.75 -9.60 1.79
C VAL A 223 -14.22 -10.40 0.58
N ASP A 224 -15.51 -10.29 0.23
CA ASP A 224 -16.09 -11.02 -0.90
C ASP A 224 -15.47 -10.55 -2.23
N LEU A 225 -15.28 -9.24 -2.41
CA LEU A 225 -14.62 -8.67 -3.59
C LEU A 225 -13.12 -9.01 -3.64
N ILE A 226 -12.41 -8.98 -2.52
CA ILE A 226 -10.97 -9.34 -2.47
C ILE A 226 -10.80 -10.81 -2.87
N LYS A 227 -11.62 -11.72 -2.32
CA LYS A 227 -11.58 -13.16 -2.64
C LYS A 227 -11.88 -13.44 -4.12
N SER A 228 -12.67 -12.58 -4.76
CA SER A 228 -13.11 -12.75 -6.14
C SER A 228 -12.30 -11.94 -7.16
N ASN A 229 -11.25 -11.22 -6.73
CA ASN A 229 -10.52 -10.26 -7.56
C ASN A 229 -11.48 -9.25 -8.23
N GLY A 230 -12.34 -8.63 -7.44
CA GLY A 230 -13.23 -7.55 -7.88
C GLY A 230 -14.43 -7.98 -8.74
N ASP A 231 -14.80 -9.26 -8.74
CA ASP A 231 -16.04 -9.73 -9.38
C ASP A 231 -17.25 -9.15 -8.62
N VAL A 232 -17.86 -8.11 -9.20
CA VAL A 232 -19.00 -7.41 -8.61
C VAL A 232 -20.28 -8.24 -8.55
N SER A 233 -20.34 -9.37 -9.26
CA SER A 233 -21.47 -10.31 -9.15
C SER A 233 -21.62 -10.89 -7.74
N LYS A 234 -20.58 -10.77 -6.90
CA LYS A 234 -20.64 -11.11 -5.47
C LYS A 234 -21.46 -10.14 -4.65
N LEU A 235 -21.69 -8.93 -5.13
CA LEU A 235 -22.43 -7.88 -4.43
C LEU A 235 -23.81 -7.63 -5.02
N THR A 236 -23.92 -7.71 -6.35
CA THR A 236 -25.14 -7.36 -7.09
C THR A 236 -25.25 -8.18 -8.37
N GLU A 237 -26.47 -8.41 -8.84
CA GLU A 237 -26.71 -9.03 -10.14
C GLU A 237 -26.46 -8.07 -11.31
N GLN A 238 -26.22 -6.78 -11.01
CA GLN A 238 -25.94 -5.74 -11.99
C GLN A 238 -24.48 -5.77 -12.47
N PRO A 239 -24.20 -5.32 -13.71
CA PRO A 239 -22.84 -5.24 -14.22
C PRO A 239 -22.02 -4.13 -13.52
N LEU A 240 -20.69 -4.15 -13.69
CA LEU A 240 -19.76 -3.20 -13.05
C LEU A 240 -20.06 -1.74 -13.42
N GLU A 241 -20.50 -1.49 -14.64
CA GLU A 241 -20.88 -0.16 -15.12
C GLU A 241 -22.03 0.42 -14.29
N SER A 242 -22.98 -0.41 -13.85
CA SER A 242 -24.06 0.01 -12.97
C SER A 242 -23.55 0.36 -11.57
N LEU A 243 -22.55 -0.37 -11.06
CA LEU A 243 -21.91 -0.05 -9.78
C LEU A 243 -21.28 1.36 -9.81
N PHE A 244 -20.54 1.69 -10.87
CA PHE A 244 -19.96 3.02 -11.00
C PHE A 244 -21.03 4.11 -11.20
N SER A 245 -22.14 3.80 -11.87
CA SER A 245 -23.24 4.76 -12.03
C SER A 245 -23.96 5.05 -10.71
N ASP A 246 -24.20 4.01 -9.91
CA ASP A 246 -24.79 4.15 -8.58
C ASP A 246 -23.84 4.86 -7.61
N TRP A 247 -22.53 4.56 -7.70
CA TRP A 247 -21.50 5.27 -6.96
C TRP A 247 -21.44 6.76 -7.34
N GLU A 248 -21.47 7.10 -8.62
CA GLU A 248 -21.51 8.50 -9.08
C GLU A 248 -22.71 9.23 -8.47
N LYS A 249 -23.89 8.59 -8.49
CA LYS A 249 -25.10 9.15 -7.88
C LYS A 249 -24.95 9.32 -6.37
N PHE A 250 -24.35 8.35 -5.68
CA PHE A 250 -24.02 8.44 -4.26
C PHE A 250 -23.13 9.66 -3.99
N VAL A 251 -22.04 9.85 -4.73
CA VAL A 251 -21.14 10.99 -4.51
C VAL A 251 -21.84 12.32 -4.79
N LYS A 252 -22.59 12.42 -5.89
CA LYS A 252 -23.35 13.64 -6.22
C LYS A 252 -24.35 13.99 -5.13
N THR A 253 -25.00 13.00 -4.54
CA THR A 253 -26.00 13.21 -3.48
C THR A 253 -25.35 13.54 -2.13
N THR A 254 -24.35 12.76 -1.72
CA THR A 254 -23.70 12.86 -0.40
C THR A 254 -22.76 14.05 -0.31
N TYR A 255 -22.00 14.31 -1.37
CA TYR A 255 -20.91 15.29 -1.34
C TYR A 255 -21.16 16.50 -2.20
N LEU A 256 -21.77 16.42 -3.39
CA LEU A 256 -21.74 17.57 -4.30
C LEU A 256 -22.98 18.45 -4.19
N ASN A 257 -24.16 17.84 -4.02
CA ASN A 257 -25.44 18.54 -4.00
C ASN A 257 -26.00 18.79 -2.59
N ALA A 258 -25.33 18.32 -1.53
CA ALA A 258 -25.73 18.60 -0.16
C ALA A 258 -25.61 20.10 0.18
N PRO A 259 -26.47 20.69 1.02
CA PRO A 259 -26.27 22.05 1.48
C PRO A 259 -24.88 22.21 2.12
N GLN A 260 -24.18 23.31 1.86
CA GLN A 260 -22.94 23.62 2.58
C GLN A 260 -23.23 23.67 4.10
N SER A 261 -22.40 22.99 4.88
CA SER A 261 -22.33 23.10 6.33
C SER A 261 -21.97 24.53 6.75
N GLU A 262 -22.31 24.90 7.99
CA GLU A 262 -21.93 26.21 8.54
C GLU A 262 -20.40 26.41 8.59
N TYR A 263 -19.65 25.30 8.75
CA TYR A 263 -18.19 25.30 8.70
C TYR A 263 -17.66 25.63 7.29
N GLU A 264 -18.20 25.00 6.25
CA GLU A 264 -17.83 25.29 4.85
C GLU A 264 -18.14 26.75 4.50
N LYS A 265 -19.31 27.25 4.92
CA LYS A 265 -19.68 28.66 4.73
C LYS A 265 -18.72 29.62 5.44
N ALA A 266 -18.26 29.27 6.64
CA ALA A 266 -17.31 30.08 7.39
C ALA A 266 -15.89 30.07 6.77
N MET A 267 -15.47 28.96 6.18
CA MET A 267 -14.19 28.84 5.46
C MET A 267 -14.20 29.64 4.14
N ASP A 268 -15.28 29.57 3.36
CA ASP A 268 -15.45 30.35 2.13
C ASP A 268 -15.55 31.87 2.40
N GLN A 269 -15.92 32.27 3.62
CA GLN A 269 -15.98 33.67 4.06
C GLN A 269 -14.66 34.18 4.67
N SER A 270 -13.65 33.32 4.83
CA SER A 270 -12.36 33.71 5.42
C SER A 270 -11.52 34.51 4.40
N PRO A 271 -11.14 35.76 4.68
CA PRO A 271 -10.55 36.69 3.71
C PRO A 271 -9.04 36.46 3.47
N PHE A 272 -8.58 35.21 3.37
CA PHE A 272 -7.16 34.89 3.21
C PHE A 272 -6.65 34.87 1.76
N GLU A 273 -7.50 35.12 0.76
CA GLU A 273 -7.11 35.15 -0.67
C GLU A 273 -7.28 36.51 -1.38
N SER A 274 -7.38 37.63 -0.66
CA SER A 274 -7.47 38.96 -1.29
C SER A 274 -6.36 39.93 -0.87
N ARG A 275 -5.09 39.51 -0.95
CA ARG A 275 -3.93 40.42 -0.84
C ARG A 275 -2.82 40.07 -1.82
N GLU A 276 -3.11 40.09 -3.10
CA GLU A 276 -2.14 40.45 -4.14
C GLU A 276 -2.88 41.21 -5.24
N GLU A 277 -2.97 42.54 -5.08
CA GLU A 277 -3.03 43.57 -6.15
C GLU A 277 -3.41 44.91 -5.51
N SER A 278 -2.42 45.55 -4.88
CA SER A 278 -2.35 47.01 -4.77
C SER A 278 -0.96 47.40 -4.23
N ASP A 279 0.00 47.54 -5.14
CA ASP A 279 0.91 48.69 -5.26
C ASP A 279 1.85 48.50 -6.47
#